data_AF-A0A1J3HDM1-F1
#
_entry.id   AF-A0A1J3HDM1-F1
#
_cell.length_a   1.000
_cell.length_b   1.000
_cell.length_c   1.000
_cell.angle_alpha   90.00
_cell.angle_beta   90.00
_cell.angle_gamma   90.00
#
_symmetry.space_group_name_H-M   'P 1'
#
loop_
_entity.id
_entity.type
_entity.pdbx_description
1 polymer ?
#
loop_
_entity_poly.entity_id
_entity_poly.type
_entity_poly.pdbx_seq_one_letter_code
_entity_poly.pdbx_strand_id
1 'polypeptide(L)'
;MLSMTKDSEVEVSSEDEGFTGAWYRAILQENPTKSGRKKLQVRYMTLVDEDASSLLTELVEQRLIRPVPPEDPNPNDGLAFEEGSVVDADLKDGWWTGVVVKKMSDHDKFLVYFDHPPDVMQFEKKQLRTHLDLIGSEWVRPENKELSKSLFRSGTMVEVSCKIDKLEAVWVPALIVKEDDDEQKRQRLIVKCCDNKSFRFDGGDDAKPN
;
A
#
# COMPACT_ATOMS: atom_id res chain seq x y z
N MET A 1 7.95 -16.09 -23.84
CA MET A 1 6.53 -15.93 -23.44
C MET A 1 6.41 -16.47 -22.03
N LEU A 2 6.17 -15.62 -21.03
CA LEU A 2 5.92 -16.09 -19.66
C LEU A 2 4.69 -17.00 -19.71
N SER A 3 4.89 -18.31 -19.53
CA SER A 3 3.83 -19.31 -19.61
C SER A 3 3.47 -19.73 -18.20
N MET A 4 2.29 -19.34 -17.74
CA MET A 4 1.73 -19.83 -16.48
C MET A 4 1.03 -21.16 -16.74
N THR A 5 1.54 -22.23 -16.15
CA THR A 5 0.89 -23.54 -16.16
C THR A 5 0.31 -23.85 -14.80
N LYS A 6 -0.56 -24.86 -14.73
CA LYS A 6 -1.01 -25.43 -13.47
C LYS A 6 0.19 -25.66 -12.54
N ASP A 7 -0.04 -25.40 -11.25
CA ASP A 7 0.90 -25.48 -10.14
C ASP A 7 2.01 -24.40 -10.14
N SER A 8 1.97 -23.44 -11.08
CA SER A 8 2.85 -22.27 -11.04
C SER A 8 2.43 -21.30 -9.94
N GLU A 9 3.40 -20.65 -9.32
CA GLU A 9 3.17 -19.50 -8.46
C GLU A 9 2.86 -18.26 -9.29
N VAL A 10 1.85 -17.52 -8.87
CA VAL A 10 1.28 -16.37 -9.56
C VAL A 10 0.95 -15.26 -8.56
N GLU A 11 0.79 -14.05 -9.05
CA GLU A 11 0.21 -12.94 -8.29
C GLU A 11 -1.19 -12.62 -8.83
N VAL A 12 -2.11 -12.40 -7.90
CA VAL A 12 -3.53 -12.20 -8.17
C VAL A 12 -3.96 -10.85 -7.62
N SER A 13 -4.65 -10.04 -8.42
CA SER A 13 -5.23 -8.77 -7.99
C SER A 13 -6.76 -8.86 -7.91
N SER A 14 -7.37 -7.89 -7.23
CA SER A 14 -8.82 -7.71 -7.17
C SER A 14 -9.20 -6.28 -7.54
N GLU A 15 -10.36 -6.14 -8.18
CA GLU A 15 -11.00 -4.85 -8.47
C GLU A 15 -12.06 -4.49 -7.42
N ASP A 16 -12.25 -5.34 -6.41
CA ASP A 16 -13.20 -5.08 -5.33
C ASP A 16 -12.74 -3.86 -4.52
N GLU A 17 -13.71 -3.07 -4.06
CA GLU A 17 -13.46 -1.88 -3.27
C GLU A 17 -12.63 -2.23 -2.02
N GLY A 18 -11.53 -1.51 -1.84
CA GLY A 18 -10.61 -1.72 -0.73
C GLY A 18 -9.52 -2.77 -0.97
N PHE A 19 -9.49 -3.44 -2.13
CA PHE A 19 -8.40 -4.35 -2.56
C PHE A 19 -7.70 -3.90 -3.85
N THR A 20 -8.17 -2.80 -4.44
CA THR A 20 -7.60 -2.25 -5.66
C THR A 20 -6.12 -1.87 -5.47
N GLY A 21 -5.25 -2.38 -6.35
CA GLY A 21 -3.81 -2.13 -6.31
C GLY A 21 -3.01 -3.09 -5.43
N ALA A 22 -3.67 -4.10 -4.83
CA ALA A 22 -3.01 -5.20 -4.14
C ALA A 22 -2.74 -6.40 -5.06
N TRP A 23 -1.64 -7.10 -4.80
CA TRP A 23 -1.26 -8.36 -5.44
C TRP A 23 -0.97 -9.44 -4.40
N TYR A 24 -1.74 -10.51 -4.43
CA TYR A 24 -1.65 -11.63 -3.49
C TYR A 24 -0.99 -12.85 -4.14
N ARG A 25 -0.11 -13.53 -3.42
CA ARG A 25 0.53 -14.76 -3.90
C ARG A 25 -0.45 -15.92 -3.90
N ALA A 26 -0.48 -16.66 -5.01
CA ALA A 26 -1.34 -17.81 -5.20
C ALA A 26 -0.68 -18.89 -6.07
N ILE A 27 -1.24 -20.10 -6.03
CA ILE A 27 -0.89 -21.22 -6.88
C ILE A 27 -2.01 -21.46 -7.88
N LEU A 28 -1.68 -21.46 -9.16
CA LEU A 28 -2.64 -21.72 -10.23
C LEU A 28 -3.11 -23.18 -10.21
N GLN A 29 -4.42 -23.43 -10.13
CA GLN A 29 -4.95 -24.80 -9.98
C GLN A 29 -5.29 -25.48 -11.31
N GLU A 30 -5.35 -24.74 -12.41
CA GLU A 30 -5.66 -25.24 -13.74
C GLU A 30 -4.88 -24.51 -14.84
N ASN A 31 -4.68 -25.16 -15.99
CA ASN A 31 -4.00 -24.52 -17.12
C ASN A 31 -4.89 -23.45 -17.78
N PRO A 32 -4.33 -22.30 -18.20
CA PRO A 32 -5.04 -21.38 -19.07
C PRO A 32 -5.48 -22.10 -20.34
N THR A 33 -6.78 -22.11 -20.61
CA THR A 33 -7.33 -22.77 -21.80
C THR A 33 -7.67 -21.75 -22.87
N LYS A 34 -7.45 -22.10 -24.14
CA LYS A 34 -7.87 -21.28 -25.30
C LYS A 34 -9.40 -21.26 -25.49
N SER A 35 -10.16 -22.03 -24.70
CA SER A 35 -11.58 -22.35 -24.91
C SER A 35 -12.56 -21.26 -24.42
N GLY A 36 -12.13 -20.00 -24.33
CA GLY A 36 -13.02 -18.88 -23.98
C GLY A 36 -13.39 -18.78 -22.50
N ARG A 37 -12.88 -19.67 -21.64
CA ARG A 37 -13.03 -19.55 -20.18
C ARG A 37 -12.22 -18.35 -19.69
N LYS A 38 -12.89 -17.30 -19.23
CA LYS A 38 -12.24 -16.04 -18.81
C LYS A 38 -11.63 -16.08 -17.42
N LYS A 39 -12.02 -17.08 -16.60
CA LYS A 39 -11.57 -17.22 -15.21
C LYS A 39 -10.77 -18.51 -15.02
N LEU A 40 -9.81 -18.46 -14.10
CA LEU A 40 -9.01 -19.59 -13.67
C LEU A 40 -9.14 -19.76 -12.15
N GLN A 41 -9.09 -21.02 -11.71
CA GLN A 41 -9.04 -21.33 -10.29
C GLN A 41 -7.62 -21.10 -9.74
N VAL A 42 -7.52 -20.34 -8.66
CA VAL A 42 -6.29 -20.07 -7.92
C VAL A 42 -6.48 -20.41 -6.45
N ARG A 43 -5.41 -20.84 -5.79
CA ARG A 43 -5.39 -21.05 -4.33
C ARG A 43 -4.37 -20.11 -3.72
N TYR A 44 -4.80 -19.19 -2.86
CA TYR A 44 -3.91 -18.23 -2.22
C TYR A 44 -2.92 -18.93 -1.28
N MET A 45 -1.78 -18.30 -1.04
CA MET A 45 -0.72 -18.83 -0.18
C MET A 45 -0.84 -18.37 1.28
N THR A 46 -1.48 -17.23 1.50
CA THR A 46 -1.58 -16.58 2.82
C THR A 46 -3.04 -16.34 3.25
N LEU A 47 -3.95 -16.11 2.30
CA LEU A 47 -5.36 -15.88 2.58
C LEU A 47 -6.09 -17.19 2.93
N VAL A 48 -6.96 -17.14 3.93
CA VAL A 48 -7.77 -18.26 4.41
C VAL A 48 -9.25 -18.05 4.10
N ASP A 49 -10.02 -19.13 4.09
CA ASP A 49 -11.48 -19.09 3.99
C ASP A 49 -12.14 -18.42 5.21
N GLU A 50 -13.45 -18.19 5.14
CA GLU A 50 -14.23 -17.51 6.20
C GLU A 50 -14.14 -18.24 7.56
N ASP A 51 -14.03 -19.57 7.53
CA ASP A 51 -13.91 -20.42 8.71
C ASP A 51 -12.45 -20.56 9.21
N ALA A 52 -11.50 -19.90 8.53
CA ALA A 52 -10.05 -20.03 8.71
C ALA A 52 -9.56 -21.50 8.73
N SER A 53 -10.28 -22.38 8.05
CA SER A 53 -10.08 -23.84 8.06
C SER A 53 -9.10 -24.30 6.98
N SER A 54 -9.04 -23.55 5.87
CA SER A 54 -8.20 -23.85 4.73
C SER A 54 -7.79 -22.58 3.98
N LEU A 55 -6.80 -22.72 3.09
CA LEU A 55 -6.37 -21.63 2.21
C LEU A 55 -7.47 -21.30 1.19
N LEU A 56 -7.75 -20.01 1.04
CA LEU A 56 -8.77 -19.50 0.15
C LEU A 56 -8.51 -19.95 -1.29
N THR A 57 -9.55 -20.41 -1.98
CA THR A 57 -9.51 -20.81 -3.38
C THR A 57 -10.64 -20.13 -4.13
N GLU A 58 -10.33 -19.46 -5.24
CA GLU A 58 -11.28 -18.62 -5.97
C GLU A 58 -11.16 -18.77 -7.49
N LEU A 59 -12.22 -18.38 -8.20
CA LEU A 59 -12.23 -18.23 -9.65
C LEU A 59 -11.97 -16.77 -10.03
N VAL A 60 -10.77 -16.50 -10.54
CA VAL A 60 -10.31 -15.14 -10.84
C VAL A 60 -10.16 -14.93 -12.34
N GLU A 61 -10.48 -13.74 -12.82
CA GLU A 61 -10.31 -13.39 -14.23
C GLU A 61 -8.84 -13.43 -14.62
N GLN A 62 -8.53 -14.03 -15.78
CA GLN A 62 -7.15 -14.18 -16.25
C GLN A 62 -6.37 -12.86 -16.33
N ARG A 63 -7.07 -11.74 -16.61
CA ARG A 63 -6.45 -10.40 -16.68
C ARG A 63 -5.97 -9.88 -15.32
N LEU A 64 -6.48 -10.44 -14.21
CA LEU A 64 -6.10 -10.11 -12.85
C LEU A 64 -5.05 -11.06 -12.28
N ILE A 65 -4.53 -11.97 -13.12
CA ILE A 65 -3.49 -12.92 -12.74
C ILE A 65 -2.24 -12.62 -13.57
N ARG A 66 -1.10 -12.51 -12.89
CA ARG A 66 0.22 -12.34 -13.53
C ARG A 66 1.21 -13.38 -12.98
N PRO A 67 2.29 -13.70 -13.70
CA PRO A 67 3.40 -14.43 -13.12
C PRO A 67 3.98 -13.65 -11.94
N VAL A 68 4.71 -14.32 -11.07
CA VAL A 68 5.51 -13.63 -10.06
C VAL A 68 6.51 -12.67 -10.72
N PRO A 69 6.56 -11.38 -10.34
CA PRO A 69 7.60 -10.46 -10.81
C PRO A 69 9.00 -11.02 -10.48
N PRO A 70 9.98 -10.89 -11.37
CA PRO A 70 11.34 -11.31 -11.08
C PRO A 70 11.86 -10.55 -9.86
N GLU A 71 12.62 -11.22 -9.02
CA GLU A 71 13.41 -10.53 -8.00
C GLU A 71 14.33 -9.51 -8.68
N ASP A 72 14.46 -8.33 -8.07
CA ASP A 72 15.10 -7.16 -8.65
C ASP A 72 16.42 -7.57 -9.35
N PRO A 73 16.51 -7.47 -10.69
CA PRO A 73 17.55 -8.16 -11.47
C PRO A 73 18.97 -7.71 -11.13
N ASN A 74 19.14 -6.59 -10.42
CA ASN A 74 20.41 -6.15 -9.86
C ASN A 74 20.30 -5.88 -8.35
N PRO A 75 20.47 -6.89 -7.48
CA PRO A 75 20.60 -6.70 -6.04
C PRO A 75 21.78 -5.79 -5.66
N ASN A 76 22.78 -5.71 -6.56
CA ASN A 76 23.98 -4.90 -6.44
C ASN A 76 23.87 -3.50 -7.05
N ASP A 77 22.79 -3.14 -7.76
CA ASP A 77 22.69 -1.78 -8.32
C ASP A 77 22.46 -0.73 -7.25
N GLY A 78 22.16 -1.13 -6.02
CA GLY A 78 22.16 -0.22 -4.88
C GLY A 78 21.25 1.00 -5.08
N LEU A 79 20.34 0.96 -6.06
CA LEU A 79 19.37 1.99 -6.37
C LEU A 79 18.37 2.00 -5.22
N ALA A 80 18.81 2.65 -4.14
CA ALA A 80 17.99 2.95 -3.01
C ALA A 80 16.74 3.66 -3.54
N PHE A 81 15.57 3.25 -3.06
CA PHE A 81 14.35 3.95 -3.39
C PHE A 81 14.53 5.45 -3.13
N GLU A 82 14.14 6.24 -4.12
CA GLU A 82 14.15 7.71 -4.05
C GLU A 82 12.73 8.24 -4.00
N GLU A 83 12.58 9.50 -3.60
CA GLU A 83 11.29 10.19 -3.68
C GLU A 83 10.76 10.14 -5.12
N GLY A 84 9.53 9.66 -5.30
CA GLY A 84 8.91 9.42 -6.60
C GLY A 84 8.99 7.97 -7.09
N SER A 85 9.83 7.11 -6.47
CA SER A 85 9.91 5.70 -6.84
C SER A 85 8.58 4.98 -6.64
N VAL A 86 8.11 4.28 -7.67
CA VAL A 86 6.95 3.38 -7.57
C VAL A 86 7.41 2.05 -6.99
N VAL A 87 6.77 1.63 -5.91
CA VAL A 87 7.14 0.44 -5.13
C VAL A 87 5.91 -0.41 -4.87
N ASP A 88 6.12 -1.71 -4.67
CA ASP A 88 5.15 -2.58 -4.04
C ASP A 88 5.54 -2.76 -2.57
N ALA A 89 4.62 -2.49 -1.66
CA ALA A 89 4.82 -2.62 -0.22
C ALA A 89 4.11 -3.86 0.34
N ASP A 90 4.82 -4.63 1.15
CA ASP A 90 4.26 -5.78 1.88
C ASP A 90 3.36 -5.29 3.02
N LEU A 91 2.05 -5.46 2.83
CA LEU A 91 1.02 -5.01 3.74
C LEU A 91 -0.19 -5.96 3.68
N LYS A 92 -0.66 -6.42 4.85
CA LYS A 92 -1.85 -7.31 4.96
C LYS A 92 -1.79 -8.51 4.00
N ASP A 93 -0.67 -9.23 4.03
CA ASP A 93 -0.44 -10.46 3.26
C ASP A 93 -0.43 -10.30 1.74
N GLY A 94 -0.29 -9.07 1.25
CA GLY A 94 -0.23 -8.74 -0.18
C GLY A 94 0.77 -7.62 -0.48
N TRP A 95 1.07 -7.47 -1.76
CA TRP A 95 1.93 -6.41 -2.30
C TRP A 95 1.09 -5.26 -2.82
N TRP A 96 1.16 -4.11 -2.16
CA TRP A 96 0.38 -2.92 -2.47
C TRP A 96 1.20 -1.91 -3.23
N THR A 97 0.74 -1.52 -4.42
CA THR A 97 1.44 -0.53 -5.23
C THR A 97 1.28 0.87 -4.63
N GLY A 98 2.41 1.52 -4.36
CA GLY A 98 2.49 2.85 -3.79
C GLY A 98 3.67 3.66 -4.36
N VAL A 99 3.83 4.88 -3.85
CA VAL A 99 4.88 5.81 -4.28
C VAL A 99 5.66 6.28 -3.06
N VAL A 100 6.99 6.20 -3.11
CA VAL A 100 7.84 6.75 -2.06
C VAL A 100 7.72 8.27 -2.06
N VAL A 101 7.16 8.85 -1.00
CA VAL A 101 7.00 10.32 -0.88
C VAL A 101 8.07 10.96 -0.01
N LYS A 102 8.74 10.17 0.82
CA LYS A 102 9.84 10.64 1.66
C LYS A 102 10.79 9.51 2.03
N LYS A 103 12.09 9.77 1.95
CA LYS A 103 13.11 8.93 2.57
C LYS A 103 13.45 9.48 3.95
N MET A 104 13.41 8.64 4.98
CA MET A 104 13.73 9.05 6.34
C MET A 104 15.25 9.14 6.54
N SER A 105 15.69 9.87 7.57
CA SER A 105 17.12 10.03 7.89
C SER A 105 17.78 8.72 8.31
N ASP A 106 17.00 7.81 8.88
CA ASP A 106 17.38 6.40 9.09
C ASP A 106 17.33 5.72 7.71
N HIS A 107 18.50 5.39 7.15
CA HIS A 107 18.70 5.12 5.71
C HIS A 107 17.86 3.98 5.10
N ASP A 108 17.13 3.23 5.94
CA ASP A 108 16.32 2.08 5.56
C ASP A 108 14.81 2.27 5.75
N LYS A 109 14.34 3.47 6.11
CA LYS A 109 12.90 3.76 6.29
C LYS A 109 12.36 4.74 5.25
N PHE A 110 11.16 4.44 4.74
CA PHE A 110 10.50 5.18 3.68
C PHE A 110 9.04 5.45 4.05
N LEU A 111 8.53 6.64 3.71
CA LEU A 111 7.10 6.91 3.68
C LEU A 111 6.57 6.63 2.28
N VAL A 112 5.58 5.75 2.20
CA VAL A 112 4.92 5.35 0.95
C VAL A 112 3.48 5.85 0.97
N TYR A 113 3.08 6.54 -0.10
CA TYR A 113 1.71 6.96 -0.35
C TYR A 113 0.98 5.88 -1.18
N PHE A 114 -0.24 5.56 -0.75
CA PHE A 114 -1.21 4.74 -1.48
C PHE A 114 -2.38 5.61 -1.90
N ASP A 115 -2.96 5.33 -3.06
CA ASP A 115 -4.07 6.15 -3.60
C ASP A 115 -5.45 5.53 -3.37
N HIS A 116 -5.53 4.22 -3.12
CA HIS A 116 -6.79 3.47 -3.04
C HIS A 116 -6.80 2.52 -1.81
N PRO A 117 -7.27 2.99 -0.63
CA PRO A 117 -7.62 4.37 -0.30
C PRO A 117 -6.37 5.26 -0.09
N PRO A 118 -6.52 6.60 -0.12
CA PRO A 118 -5.45 7.52 0.20
C PRO A 118 -4.90 7.29 1.62
N ASP A 119 -3.65 6.87 1.74
CA ASP A 119 -2.93 6.77 3.03
C ASP A 119 -1.43 6.98 2.83
N VAL A 120 -0.74 7.36 3.90
CA VAL A 120 0.73 7.37 3.96
C VAL A 120 1.17 6.52 5.15
N MET A 121 2.05 5.56 4.88
CA MET A 121 2.57 4.63 5.88
C MET A 121 4.09 4.50 5.78
N GLN A 122 4.72 4.15 6.90
CA GLN A 122 6.16 3.93 6.98
C GLN A 122 6.49 2.46 6.75
N PHE A 123 7.49 2.19 5.91
CA PHE A 123 8.02 0.85 5.65
C PHE A 123 9.53 0.81 5.76
N GLU A 124 10.06 -0.35 6.13
CA GLU A 124 11.48 -0.66 5.99
C GLU A 124 11.82 -1.12 4.57
N LYS A 125 13.09 -0.98 4.15
CA LYS A 125 13.56 -1.42 2.84
C LYS A 125 13.18 -2.87 2.51
N LYS A 126 13.24 -3.77 3.50
CA LYS A 126 12.93 -5.20 3.34
C LYS A 126 11.45 -5.50 3.07
N GLN A 127 10.58 -4.56 3.39
CA GLN A 127 9.13 -4.66 3.16
C GLN A 127 8.72 -4.03 1.82
N LEU A 128 9.69 -3.54 1.05
CA LEU A 128 9.47 -2.90 -0.24
C LEU A 128 10.20 -3.67 -1.34
N ARG A 129 9.58 -3.72 -2.51
CA ARG A 129 10.23 -4.15 -3.75
C ARG A 129 9.94 -3.14 -4.85
N THR A 130 10.80 -3.12 -5.86
CA THR A 130 10.56 -2.32 -7.07
C THR A 130 9.26 -2.77 -7.73
N HIS A 131 8.36 -1.83 -8.03
CA HIS A 131 7.15 -2.13 -8.78
C HIS A 131 7.50 -2.42 -10.24
N LEU A 132 6.86 -3.44 -10.81
CA LEU A 132 7.00 -3.81 -12.22
C LEU A 132 5.62 -4.00 -12.85
N ASP A 133 5.40 -3.34 -13.98
CA ASP A 133 4.26 -3.52 -14.84
C ASP A 133 4.51 -4.69 -15.80
N LEU A 134 3.50 -5.54 -15.99
CA LEU A 134 3.56 -6.58 -17.02
C LEU A 134 2.92 -6.05 -18.31
N ILE A 135 3.74 -5.63 -19.26
CA ILE A 135 3.28 -5.13 -20.56
C ILE A 135 3.50 -6.21 -21.61
N GLY A 136 2.40 -6.81 -22.08
CA GLY A 136 2.46 -7.95 -23.00
C GLY A 136 3.06 -9.19 -22.32
N SER A 137 4.35 -9.44 -22.54
CA SER A 137 5.08 -10.54 -21.90
C SER A 137 6.39 -10.10 -21.24
N GLU A 138 6.57 -8.81 -21.02
CA GLU A 138 7.78 -8.22 -20.47
C GLU A 138 7.46 -7.44 -19.19
N TRP A 139 8.37 -7.56 -18.22
CA TRP A 139 8.33 -6.78 -17.00
C TRP A 139 9.03 -5.45 -17.24
N VAL A 140 8.32 -4.36 -17.00
CA VAL A 140 8.80 -3.00 -17.22
C VAL A 140 8.74 -2.23 -15.91
N ARG A 141 9.83 -1.57 -15.56
CA ARG A 141 9.83 -0.63 -14.43
C ARG A 141 9.19 0.68 -14.89
N PRO A 142 8.16 1.20 -14.21
CA PRO A 142 7.60 2.50 -14.55
C PRO A 142 8.60 3.61 -14.22
N GLU A 143 8.41 4.75 -14.87
CA GLU A 143 9.13 5.98 -14.52
C GLU A 143 8.75 6.47 -13.12
N ASN A 144 9.68 7.16 -12.47
CA ASN A 144 9.43 7.76 -11.17
C ASN A 144 8.41 8.89 -11.30
N LYS A 145 7.48 8.97 -10.34
CA LYS A 145 6.46 10.02 -10.34
C LYS A 145 7.06 11.33 -9.85
N GLU A 146 6.74 12.42 -10.55
CA GLU A 146 7.03 13.76 -10.04
C GLU A 146 6.15 14.05 -8.81
N LEU A 147 6.79 14.29 -7.67
CA LEU A 147 6.08 14.69 -6.46
C LEU A 147 5.77 16.17 -6.48
N SER A 148 4.67 16.56 -5.81
CA SER A 148 4.33 17.97 -5.65
C SER A 148 5.42 18.70 -4.85
N LYS A 149 5.77 19.90 -5.29
CA LYS A 149 6.69 20.81 -4.60
C LYS A 149 5.98 21.68 -3.56
N SER A 150 4.71 21.38 -3.28
CA SER A 150 3.90 22.04 -2.27
C SER A 150 4.51 21.84 -0.89
N LEU A 151 4.39 22.85 -0.03
CA LEU A 151 4.73 22.72 1.40
C LEU A 151 3.80 21.75 2.11
N PHE A 152 2.61 21.49 1.55
CA PHE A 152 1.61 20.58 2.08
C PHE A 152 1.59 19.22 1.37
N ARG A 153 2.68 18.83 0.72
CA ARG A 153 2.78 17.53 0.03
C ARG A 153 2.60 16.34 0.98
N SER A 154 2.17 15.21 0.43
CA SER A 154 2.05 13.93 1.13
C SER A 154 3.34 13.56 1.86
N GLY A 155 3.22 13.12 3.11
CA GLY A 155 4.36 12.80 3.98
C GLY A 155 4.96 13.98 4.75
N THR A 156 4.42 15.19 4.62
CA THR A 156 4.82 16.35 5.44
C THR A 156 4.18 16.30 6.83
N MET A 157 4.97 16.60 7.87
CA MET A 157 4.49 16.73 9.24
C MET A 157 3.95 18.15 9.47
N VAL A 158 2.76 18.23 10.07
CA VAL A 158 2.09 19.49 10.43
C VAL A 158 1.48 19.39 11.82
N GLU A 159 1.22 20.53 12.46
CA GLU A 159 0.41 20.61 13.67
C GLU A 159 -1.02 20.98 13.28
N VAL A 160 -2.00 20.20 13.72
CA VAL A 160 -3.42 20.46 13.46
C VAL A 160 -4.17 20.66 14.76
N SER A 161 -5.04 21.66 14.81
CA SER A 161 -5.90 21.89 15.96
C SER A 161 -7.16 21.04 15.86
N CYS A 162 -7.39 20.15 16.81
CA CYS A 162 -8.66 19.43 16.93
C CYS A 162 -9.57 20.12 17.97
N LYS A 163 -10.83 20.37 17.60
CA LYS A 163 -11.86 20.80 18.55
C LYS A 163 -12.63 19.57 18.99
N ILE A 164 -12.37 19.09 20.20
CA ILE A 164 -13.14 18.01 20.82
C ILE A 164 -14.17 18.66 21.73
N ASP A 165 -15.46 18.53 21.41
CA ASP A 165 -16.61 18.86 22.27
C ASP A 165 -16.49 20.12 23.16
N LYS A 166 -16.33 21.30 22.53
CA LYS A 166 -16.28 22.63 23.17
C LYS A 166 -15.11 22.88 24.13
N LEU A 167 -14.13 21.98 24.21
CA LEU A 167 -12.87 22.21 24.92
C LEU A 167 -11.86 22.97 24.04
N GLU A 168 -10.83 23.51 24.71
CA GLU A 168 -9.72 24.24 24.09
C GLU A 168 -9.09 23.44 22.94
N ALA A 169 -8.66 24.18 21.91
CA ALA A 169 -8.05 23.61 20.73
C ALA A 169 -6.72 22.93 21.11
N VAL A 170 -6.67 21.61 21.05
CA VAL A 170 -5.43 20.84 21.23
C VAL A 170 -4.74 20.74 19.88
N TRP A 171 -3.50 21.23 19.82
CA TRP A 171 -2.61 21.05 18.68
C TRP A 171 -1.96 19.67 18.77
N VAL A 172 -2.14 18.88 17.71
CA VAL A 172 -1.56 17.55 17.61
C VAL A 172 -0.75 17.41 16.33
N PRO A 173 0.41 16.72 16.38
CA PRO A 173 1.16 16.40 15.19
C PRO A 173 0.37 15.45 14.30
N ALA A 174 0.41 15.72 13.00
CA ALA A 174 -0.24 14.93 11.99
C ALA A 174 0.60 14.86 10.72
N LEU A 175 0.44 13.77 9.98
CA LEU A 175 1.05 13.55 8.68
C LEU A 175 0.07 13.91 7.58
N ILE A 176 0.46 14.74 6.62
CA ILE A 176 -0.38 15.01 5.46
C ILE A 176 -0.43 13.75 4.58
N VAL A 177 -1.64 13.28 4.30
CA VAL A 177 -1.88 12.17 3.38
C VAL A 177 -2.07 12.69 1.97
N LYS A 178 -2.97 13.67 1.79
CA LYS A 178 -3.36 14.17 0.47
C LYS A 178 -3.90 15.61 0.57
N GLU A 179 -3.62 16.40 -0.46
CA GLU A 179 -4.32 17.66 -0.72
C GLU A 179 -5.51 17.37 -1.62
N ASP A 180 -6.68 17.89 -1.26
CA ASP A 180 -7.93 17.73 -1.99
C ASP A 180 -8.68 19.07 -2.02
N ASP A 181 -9.56 19.26 -2.99
CA ASP A 181 -10.40 20.46 -3.07
C ASP A 181 -11.83 20.12 -2.66
N ASP A 182 -12.46 20.97 -1.84
CA ASP A 182 -13.90 20.84 -1.60
C ASP A 182 -14.73 21.22 -2.82
N GLU A 183 -16.05 20.98 -2.74
CA GLU A 183 -17.00 21.36 -3.80
C GLU A 183 -16.98 22.86 -4.13
N GLN A 184 -16.49 23.70 -3.22
CA GLN A 184 -16.31 25.14 -3.41
C GLN A 184 -14.87 25.53 -3.81
N LYS A 185 -14.03 24.55 -4.18
CA LYS A 185 -12.61 24.71 -4.56
C LYS A 185 -11.74 25.35 -3.47
N ARG A 186 -12.05 25.09 -2.21
CA ARG A 186 -11.18 25.43 -1.10
C ARG A 186 -10.29 24.23 -0.81
N GLN A 187 -9.00 24.51 -0.68
CA GLN A 187 -8.00 23.52 -0.32
C GLN A 187 -8.33 22.87 1.03
N ARG A 188 -8.39 21.54 1.03
CA ARG A 188 -8.53 20.68 2.19
C ARG A 188 -7.34 19.75 2.27
N LEU A 189 -6.91 19.47 3.50
CA LEU A 189 -5.84 18.52 3.77
C LEU A 189 -6.46 17.30 4.44
N ILE A 190 -6.23 16.12 3.86
CA ILE A 190 -6.44 14.85 4.55
C ILE A 190 -5.18 14.60 5.35
N VAL A 191 -5.32 14.49 6.67
CA VAL A 191 -4.20 14.28 7.59
C VAL A 191 -4.44 13.03 8.44
N LYS A 192 -3.36 12.34 8.77
CA LYS A 192 -3.32 11.23 9.71
C LYS A 192 -2.67 11.73 11.00
N CYS A 193 -3.48 11.94 12.04
CA CYS A 193 -2.95 12.33 13.34
C CYS A 193 -2.00 11.22 13.84
N CYS A 194 -0.82 11.61 14.31
CA CYS A 194 0.02 10.66 15.01
C CYS A 194 -0.69 10.26 16.31
N ASP A 195 -0.66 8.98 16.66
CA ASP A 195 -1.33 8.46 17.85
C ASP A 195 -0.79 9.12 19.13
N ASN A 196 -1.36 10.24 19.52
CA ASN A 196 -1.11 10.90 20.80
C ASN A 196 -2.14 10.50 21.87
N LYS A 197 -2.68 9.28 21.81
CA LYS A 197 -3.63 8.79 22.84
C LYS A 197 -3.25 7.42 23.39
N SER A 198 -2.50 7.45 24.48
CA SER A 198 -2.87 6.63 25.65
C SER A 198 -3.03 7.54 26.86
N PHE A 199 -4.27 7.96 27.12
CA PHE A 199 -4.66 8.47 28.44
C PHE A 199 -5.69 7.50 29.00
N ARG A 200 -5.28 6.67 29.96
CA ARG A 200 -6.23 5.97 30.85
C ARG A 200 -6.38 6.82 32.10
N PHE A 201 -7.52 7.45 32.25
CA PHE A 201 -7.99 7.97 33.53
C PHE A 201 -9.07 6.99 34.01
N ASP A 202 -8.67 6.03 34.83
CA ASP A 202 -9.63 5.33 35.69
C ASP A 202 -9.99 6.34 36.78
N GLY A 203 -11.20 6.89 36.69
CA GLY A 203 -11.68 7.97 37.55
C GLY A 203 -11.47 7.62 39.02
N GLY A 204 -10.47 8.25 39.63
CA GLY A 204 -10.00 7.85 40.95
C GLY A 204 -9.13 8.89 41.64
N ASP A 205 -8.03 9.35 41.03
CA ASP A 205 -7.08 10.18 41.78
C ASP A 205 -6.53 11.40 41.02
N ASP A 206 -6.44 12.50 41.78
CA ASP A 206 -6.06 13.85 41.39
C ASP A 206 -4.62 13.97 40.88
N ALA A 207 -4.45 14.52 39.67
CA ALA A 207 -3.15 15.00 39.20
C ALA A 207 -2.94 16.45 39.62
N LYS A 208 -1.95 16.73 40.47
CA LYS A 208 -1.49 18.08 40.81
C LYS A 208 -0.15 18.40 40.15
N PRO A 209 0.05 19.64 39.66
CA PRO A 209 1.27 20.04 38.97
C PRO A 209 2.43 20.37 39.93
N ASN A 210 3.66 20.28 39.42
CA ASN A 210 4.84 20.98 39.97
C ASN A 210 5.05 22.30 39.23
#